data_AF-A0A023B7D9-F1
#
_entry.id   AF-A0A023B7D9-F1
#
_cell.length_a   1.000
_cell.length_b   1.000
_cell.length_c   1.000
_cell.angle_alpha   90.00
_cell.angle_beta   90.00
_cell.angle_gamma   90.00
#
_symmetry.space_group_name_H-M   'P 1'
#
loop_
_entity.id
_entity.type
_entity.pdbx_description
1 polymer ?
#
loop_
_entity_poly.entity_id
_entity_poly.type
_entity_poly.pdbx_seq_one_letter_code
_entity_poly.pdbx_strand_id
1 'polypeptide(L)'
;MGGHRSVRKQRRVGDGIREWSLNGQSTEVVGICKYPYLWNDRAPTVLEDGVIFLLKDARDQSHKVPLSLFPMFLRPELHKVRAVIEAFSDEGALVRSDHEAAGVGFLKETGPCTALDLTVTVALGKAGTAKTNYILDRWE
;
A
#
# COMPACT_ATOMS: atom_id res chain seq x y z
N MET A 1 37.68 -1.85 -16.19
CA MET A 1 36.30 -2.36 -16.04
C MET A 1 35.91 -2.26 -14.57
N GLY A 2 35.28 -1.15 -14.17
CA GLY A 2 34.86 -0.91 -12.78
C GLY A 2 33.35 -1.14 -12.66
N GLY A 3 32.95 -2.20 -11.96
CA GLY A 3 31.54 -2.49 -11.70
C GLY A 3 30.99 -1.59 -10.60
N HIS A 4 30.07 -0.69 -10.95
CA HIS A 4 29.26 0.03 -9.97
C HIS A 4 28.28 -0.95 -9.30
N ARG A 5 28.56 -1.33 -8.05
CA ARG A 5 27.53 -1.85 -7.15
C ARG A 5 26.65 -0.69 -6.73
N SER A 6 25.46 -0.61 -7.31
CA SER A 6 24.38 0.20 -6.76
C SER A 6 23.97 -0.42 -5.43
N VAL A 7 24.46 0.17 -4.33
CA VAL A 7 23.96 -0.13 -2.98
C VAL A 7 22.56 0.48 -2.90
N ARG A 8 21.53 -0.32 -3.16
CA ARG A 8 20.16 0.04 -2.78
C ARG A 8 20.16 0.16 -1.27
N LYS A 9 20.13 1.40 -0.78
CA LYS A 9 20.02 1.72 0.64
C LYS A 9 18.67 1.19 1.14
N GLN A 10 18.68 -0.02 1.67
CA GLN A 10 17.51 -0.64 2.28
C GLN A 10 17.13 0.24 3.48
N ARG A 11 16.02 0.98 3.35
CA ARG A 11 15.50 1.85 4.42
C ARG A 11 15.28 0.99 5.66
N ARG A 12 15.70 1.49 6.83
CA ARG A 12 15.47 0.78 8.10
C ARG A 12 13.96 0.63 8.30
N VAL A 13 13.55 -0.57 8.66
CA VAL A 13 12.15 -0.99 8.91
C VAL A 13 11.45 -0.16 10.01
N GLY A 14 12.17 0.65 10.77
CA GLY A 14 11.63 1.47 11.87
C GLY A 14 11.14 2.89 11.50
N ASP A 15 11.69 3.54 10.48
CA ASP A 15 11.32 4.95 10.18
C ASP A 15 9.98 5.06 9.47
N GLY A 16 9.58 4.02 8.70
CA GLY A 16 8.35 4.03 7.91
C GLY A 16 7.06 3.96 8.75
N ILE A 17 7.08 3.36 9.94
CA ILE A 17 5.85 3.14 10.73
C ILE A 17 5.18 4.48 11.09
N ARG A 18 5.97 5.47 11.51
CA ARG A 18 5.46 6.82 11.86
C ARG A 18 5.08 7.64 10.63
N GLU A 19 5.74 7.42 9.49
CA GLU A 19 5.34 8.00 8.20
C GLU A 19 3.92 7.56 7.82
N TRP A 20 3.47 6.39 8.27
CA TRP A 20 2.10 5.90 8.04
C TRP A 20 1.14 6.11 9.22
N SER A 21 1.52 6.94 10.20
CA SER A 21 0.80 7.19 11.47
C SER A 21 0.55 5.98 12.37
N LEU A 22 1.26 4.87 12.10
CA LEU A 22 1.19 3.68 12.94
C LEU A 22 2.06 3.87 14.18
N ASN A 23 1.72 3.14 15.25
CA ASN A 23 2.37 3.27 16.56
C ASN A 23 3.30 2.09 16.92
N GLY A 24 3.53 1.17 15.96
CA GLY A 24 4.35 -0.02 16.16
C GLY A 24 3.69 -1.14 16.96
N GLN A 25 2.40 -1.01 17.29
CA GLN A 25 1.56 -2.10 17.80
C GLN A 25 0.79 -2.75 16.65
N SER A 26 0.13 -3.88 16.93
CA SER A 26 -0.83 -4.50 16.01
C SER A 26 -1.90 -3.49 15.58
N THR A 27 -2.20 -3.43 14.28
CA THR A 27 -3.26 -2.60 13.73
C THR A 27 -4.37 -3.44 13.10
N GLU A 28 -5.59 -2.92 13.09
CA GLU A 28 -6.74 -3.60 12.51
C GLU A 28 -6.63 -3.67 10.97
N VAL A 29 -6.93 -4.83 10.40
CA VAL A 29 -7.08 -5.00 8.95
C VAL A 29 -8.56 -4.82 8.60
N VAL A 30 -8.89 -3.76 7.86
CA VAL A 30 -10.28 -3.47 7.44
C VAL A 30 -10.64 -4.09 6.09
N GLY A 31 -9.64 -4.59 5.36
CA GLY A 31 -9.85 -5.20 4.06
C GLY A 31 -8.65 -5.99 3.58
N ILE A 32 -8.94 -6.97 2.72
CA ILE A 32 -7.95 -7.81 2.08
C ILE A 32 -8.30 -7.82 0.59
N CYS A 33 -7.35 -7.48 -0.27
CA CYS A 33 -7.55 -7.54 -1.72
C CYS A 33 -6.33 -8.14 -2.42
N LYS A 34 -6.54 -8.68 -3.62
CA LYS A 34 -5.41 -9.07 -4.47
C LYS A 34 -4.74 -7.83 -5.04
N TYR A 35 -3.53 -7.98 -5.58
CA TYR A 35 -2.93 -6.94 -6.40
C TYR A 35 -3.82 -6.61 -7.62
N PRO A 36 -3.82 -5.35 -8.11
CA PRO A 36 -4.69 -4.94 -9.22
C PRO A 36 -4.57 -5.80 -10.49
N TYR A 37 -3.36 -6.31 -10.79
CA TYR A 37 -3.12 -7.19 -11.94
C TYR A 37 -3.71 -8.60 -11.79
N LEU A 38 -4.23 -8.95 -10.61
CA LEU A 38 -4.88 -10.23 -10.30
C LEU A 38 -6.41 -10.11 -10.17
N TRP A 39 -6.98 -8.93 -10.41
CA TRP A 39 -8.43 -8.69 -10.26
C TRP A 39 -9.27 -9.32 -11.38
N ASN A 40 -8.65 -9.73 -12.47
CA ASN A 40 -9.32 -10.38 -13.59
C ASN A 40 -8.71 -11.75 -13.88
N ASP A 41 -9.39 -12.53 -14.72
CA ASP A 41 -8.93 -13.86 -15.13
C ASP A 41 -7.77 -13.81 -16.14
N ARG A 42 -7.14 -12.63 -16.32
CA ARG A 42 -6.00 -12.39 -17.21
C ARG A 42 -4.76 -12.00 -16.41
N ALA A 43 -4.56 -12.65 -15.27
CA ALA A 43 -3.35 -12.49 -14.49
C ALA A 43 -2.11 -12.77 -15.38
N PRO A 44 -1.15 -11.84 -15.47
CA PRO A 44 0.09 -12.09 -16.20
C PRO A 44 0.82 -13.28 -15.56
N THR A 45 1.17 -14.29 -16.35
CA THR A 45 1.87 -15.50 -15.88
C THR A 45 3.26 -15.23 -15.28
N VAL A 46 3.80 -14.03 -15.49
CA VAL A 46 5.16 -13.63 -15.08
C VAL A 46 5.16 -12.89 -13.74
N LEU A 47 4.01 -12.42 -13.26
CA LEU A 47 3.93 -11.68 -12.00
C LEU A 47 3.57 -12.62 -10.86
N GLU A 48 4.23 -12.44 -9.72
CA GLU A 48 3.99 -13.23 -8.52
C GLU A 48 2.59 -12.97 -7.96
N ASP A 49 2.00 -14.03 -7.39
CA ASP A 49 0.75 -13.91 -6.64
C ASP A 49 0.98 -13.12 -5.34
N GLY A 50 -0.09 -12.58 -4.75
CA GLY A 50 0.07 -11.79 -3.54
C GLY A 50 -1.21 -11.14 -3.05
N VAL A 51 -1.10 -10.54 -1.87
CA VAL A 51 -2.22 -9.92 -1.16
C VAL A 51 -1.85 -8.55 -0.64
N ILE A 52 -2.81 -7.64 -0.62
CA ILE A 52 -2.72 -6.33 0.00
C ILE A 52 -3.66 -6.31 1.20
N PHE A 53 -3.12 -5.95 2.36
CA PHE A 53 -3.88 -5.68 3.58
C PHE A 53 -4.14 -4.18 3.69
N LEU A 54 -5.40 -3.80 3.90
CA LEU A 54 -5.78 -2.43 4.19
C LEU A 54 -5.76 -2.22 5.70
N LEU A 55 -4.82 -1.41 6.16
CA LEU A 55 -4.60 -1.14 7.57
C LEU A 55 -5.46 0.06 8.01
N LYS A 56 -6.25 -0.13 9.05
CA LYS A 56 -7.11 0.91 9.61
C LYS A 56 -6.30 2.10 10.10
N ASP A 57 -6.78 3.30 9.80
CA ASP A 57 -6.21 4.57 10.25
C ASP A 57 -4.75 4.78 9.82
N ALA A 58 -4.21 3.92 8.94
CA ALA A 58 -2.88 4.09 8.38
C ALA A 58 -2.93 5.14 7.28
N ARG A 59 -2.04 6.13 7.36
CA ARG A 59 -2.05 7.32 6.50
C ARG A 59 -0.67 7.90 6.31
N ASP A 60 -0.37 8.31 5.09
CA ASP A 60 0.88 9.01 4.80
C ASP A 60 0.93 10.36 5.54
N GLN A 61 1.96 10.57 6.34
CA GLN A 61 2.26 11.81 7.06
C GLN A 61 3.25 12.69 6.29
N SER A 62 3.71 12.26 5.11
CA SER A 62 4.48 13.08 4.19
C SER A 62 3.58 14.20 3.65
N HIS A 63 3.62 15.36 4.31
CA HIS A 63 2.76 16.52 4.04
C HIS A 63 3.00 17.23 2.69
N LYS A 64 3.52 16.53 1.67
CA LYS A 64 3.82 17.07 0.33
C LYS A 64 3.45 16.08 -0.78
N VAL A 65 2.26 15.50 -0.71
CA VAL A 65 1.75 14.69 -1.83
C VAL A 65 0.99 15.62 -2.77
N PRO A 66 1.38 15.71 -4.06
CA PRO A 66 0.61 16.46 -5.05
C PRO A 66 -0.80 15.86 -5.19
N LEU A 67 -1.76 16.61 -5.73
CA LEU A 67 -3.18 16.22 -5.88
C LEU A 67 -3.44 14.95 -6.73
N SER A 68 -2.39 14.20 -7.11
CA SER A 68 -2.46 12.99 -7.91
C SER A 68 -3.18 13.20 -9.25
N LEU A 69 -2.99 14.41 -9.82
CA LEU A 69 -3.37 14.74 -11.19
C LEU A 69 -2.17 14.42 -12.09
N PHE A 70 -2.41 13.72 -13.20
CA PHE A 70 -1.36 13.26 -14.12
C PHE A 70 -1.46 13.93 -15.50
N PRO A 71 -1.24 15.26 -15.60
CA PRO A 71 -1.44 15.99 -16.85
C PRO A 71 -0.43 15.63 -17.95
N MET A 72 0.62 14.87 -17.62
CA MET A 72 1.58 14.30 -18.57
C MET A 72 0.94 13.34 -19.59
N PHE A 73 -0.19 12.70 -19.26
CA PHE A 73 -0.90 11.82 -20.18
C PHE A 73 -1.83 12.56 -21.15
N LEU A 74 -2.03 13.87 -20.97
CA LEU A 74 -2.81 14.68 -21.91
C LEU A 74 -2.08 14.83 -23.24
N ARG A 75 -2.86 14.90 -24.33
CA ARG A 75 -2.33 15.18 -25.68
C ARG A 75 -1.53 16.49 -25.69
N PRO A 76 -0.41 16.59 -26.42
CA PRO A 76 0.44 17.78 -26.43
C PRO A 76 -0.30 19.09 -26.78
N GLU A 77 -1.32 19.01 -27.64
CA GLU A 77 -2.16 20.15 -28.03
C GLU A 77 -2.89 20.81 -26.85
N LEU A 78 -3.10 20.09 -25.74
CA LEU A 78 -3.79 20.55 -24.52
C LEU A 78 -2.87 21.28 -23.53
N HIS A 79 -1.76 21.88 -23.99
CA HIS A 79 -0.78 22.58 -23.16
C HIS A 79 -1.38 23.60 -22.17
N LYS A 80 -2.39 24.37 -22.58
CA LYS A 80 -3.08 25.33 -21.68
C LYS A 80 -3.81 24.63 -20.53
N VAL A 81 -4.46 23.51 -20.81
CA VAL A 81 -5.18 22.71 -19.79
C VAL A 81 -4.19 22.10 -18.81
N ARG A 82 -3.07 21.56 -19.33
CA ARG A 82 -1.96 21.07 -18.50
C ARG A 82 -1.45 22.15 -17.53
N ALA A 83 -1.15 23.35 -18.03
CA ALA A 83 -0.63 24.44 -17.20
C ALA A 83 -1.60 24.83 -16.06
N VAL A 84 -2.91 24.83 -16.33
CA VAL A 84 -3.92 25.10 -15.30
C VAL A 84 -3.97 23.99 -14.24
N ILE A 85 -3.91 22.73 -14.66
CA ILE A 85 -3.89 21.57 -13.74
C ILE A 85 -2.63 21.60 -12.87
N GLU A 86 -1.48 21.93 -13.45
CA GLU A 86 -0.20 22.04 -12.74
C GLU A 86 -0.26 23.17 -11.70
N ALA A 87 -0.68 24.37 -12.09
CA ALA A 87 -0.85 25.49 -11.16
C ALA A 87 -1.83 25.15 -10.01
N PHE A 88 -2.96 24.51 -10.32
CA PHE A 88 -3.90 24.05 -9.29
C PHE A 88 -3.30 22.97 -8.37
N SER A 89 -2.50 22.04 -8.92
CA SER A 89 -1.86 20.97 -8.16
C SER A 89 -0.77 21.48 -7.22
N ASP A 90 -0.07 22.55 -7.60
CA ASP A 90 0.96 23.19 -6.78
C ASP A 90 0.37 23.91 -5.56
N GLU A 91 -0.84 24.43 -5.69
CA GLU A 91 -1.55 25.16 -4.62
C GLU A 91 -2.41 24.24 -3.74
N GLY A 92 -2.87 23.11 -4.28
CA GLY A 92 -3.77 22.21 -3.57
C GLY A 92 -3.07 21.16 -2.70
N ALA A 93 -3.76 20.72 -1.66
CA ALA A 93 -3.37 19.60 -0.83
C ALA A 93 -4.46 18.53 -0.87
N LEU A 94 -4.06 17.25 -0.85
CA LEU A 94 -5.02 16.15 -0.71
C LEU A 94 -5.80 16.32 0.60
N VAL A 95 -7.13 16.37 0.48
CA VAL A 95 -8.03 16.46 1.62
C VAL A 95 -8.24 15.07 2.20
N ARG A 96 -8.38 15.00 3.51
CA ARG A 96 -8.56 13.75 4.25
C ARG A 96 -9.93 13.13 3.93
N SER A 97 -9.94 11.80 3.89
CA SER A 97 -11.16 10.98 3.81
C SER A 97 -11.65 10.69 5.23
N ASP A 98 -12.95 10.52 5.41
CA ASP A 98 -13.54 10.04 6.68
C ASP A 98 -13.18 8.56 6.97
N HIS A 99 -12.65 7.87 5.96
CA HIS A 99 -12.20 6.49 6.02
C HIS A 99 -10.77 6.41 5.47
N GLU A 100 -9.78 6.44 6.36
CA GLU A 100 -8.36 6.35 5.99
C GLU A 100 -7.86 4.91 6.13
N ALA A 101 -7.21 4.41 5.08
CA ALA A 101 -6.49 3.15 5.10
C ALA A 101 -5.30 3.19 4.14
N ALA A 102 -4.20 2.58 4.55
CA ALA A 102 -3.04 2.35 3.69
C ALA A 102 -2.91 0.85 3.39
N GLY A 103 -2.55 0.55 2.14
CA GLY A 103 -2.31 -0.82 1.69
C GLY A 103 -0.88 -1.25 1.93
N VAL A 104 -0.68 -2.37 2.64
CA VAL A 104 0.61 -3.06 2.70
C VAL A 104 0.52 -4.33 1.87
N GLY A 105 1.34 -4.40 0.82
CA GLY A 105 1.37 -5.53 -0.11
C GLY A 105 2.41 -6.58 0.29
N PHE A 106 2.02 -7.85 0.17
CA PHE A 106 2.87 -9.01 0.31
C PHE A 106 2.82 -9.81 -0.97
N LEU A 107 3.95 -9.92 -1.65
CA LEU A 107 4.13 -10.81 -2.78
C LEU A 107 4.52 -12.19 -2.26
N LYS A 108 4.09 -13.21 -2.99
CA LYS A 108 4.52 -14.59 -2.83
C LYS A 108 5.95 -14.70 -3.36
N GLU A 109 6.91 -14.22 -2.58
CA GLU A 109 8.32 -14.38 -2.90
C GLU A 109 8.78 -15.81 -2.63
N THR A 110 9.67 -16.31 -3.49
CA THR A 110 10.53 -17.46 -3.16
C THR A 110 11.74 -16.94 -2.37
N GLY A 111 11.55 -16.58 -1.10
CA GLY A 111 12.60 -15.98 -0.28
C GLY A 111 12.19 -15.71 1.18
N PRO A 112 13.12 -15.29 2.05
CA PRO A 112 12.83 -15.02 3.45
C PRO A 112 11.95 -13.77 3.58
N CYS A 113 10.66 -13.98 3.83
CA CYS A 113 9.73 -12.92 4.24
C CYS A 113 9.73 -12.76 5.77
N THR A 114 9.33 -11.59 6.25
CA THR A 114 9.19 -11.33 7.69
C THR A 114 7.84 -11.91 8.12
N ALA A 115 7.82 -12.81 9.10
CA ALA A 115 6.58 -13.39 9.62
C ALA A 115 5.60 -12.29 10.06
N LEU A 116 4.33 -12.42 9.67
CA LEU A 116 3.31 -11.42 9.98
C LEU A 116 2.30 -12.00 10.98
N ASP A 117 2.18 -11.34 12.12
CA ASP A 117 1.16 -11.66 13.12
C ASP A 117 -0.16 -10.98 12.76
N LEU A 118 -1.19 -11.78 12.52
CA LEU A 118 -2.54 -11.33 12.19
C LEU A 118 -3.54 -11.78 13.25
N THR A 119 -4.34 -10.85 13.77
CA THR A 119 -5.54 -11.21 14.54
C THR A 119 -6.75 -11.22 13.62
N VAL A 120 -7.32 -12.40 13.40
CA VAL A 120 -8.54 -12.57 12.59
C VAL A 120 -9.74 -12.64 13.53
N THR A 121 -10.72 -11.77 13.30
CA THR A 121 -12.00 -11.80 13.99
C THR A 121 -13.07 -12.30 13.03
N VAL A 122 -13.76 -13.39 13.37
CA VAL A 122 -14.86 -13.95 12.58
C VAL A 122 -16.17 -13.70 13.31
N ALA A 123 -17.14 -13.10 12.62
CA ALA A 123 -18.51 -12.97 13.12
C ALA A 123 -19.24 -14.32 12.99
N LEU A 124 -19.68 -14.89 14.12
CA LEU A 124 -20.39 -16.18 14.19
C LEU A 124 -21.91 -15.99 14.29
N GLY A 125 -22.44 -14.87 13.77
CA GLY A 125 -23.86 -14.52 13.86
C GLY A 125 -24.29 -14.30 15.32
N LYS A 126 -25.38 -14.95 15.76
CA LYS A 126 -25.92 -14.80 17.13
C LYS A 126 -25.00 -15.36 18.23
N ALA A 127 -24.00 -16.17 17.87
CA ALA A 127 -23.03 -16.74 18.80
C ALA A 127 -21.91 -15.75 19.19
N GLY A 128 -21.92 -14.53 18.65
CA GLY A 128 -20.94 -13.49 18.93
C GLY A 128 -19.79 -13.50 17.92
N THR A 129 -18.58 -13.21 18.39
CA THR A 129 -17.36 -13.15 17.58
C THR A 129 -16.30 -14.08 18.13
N ALA A 130 -15.61 -14.82 17.26
CA ALA A 130 -14.39 -15.54 17.62
C ALA A 130 -13.17 -14.75 17.15
N LYS A 131 -12.12 -14.71 17.96
CA LYS A 131 -10.82 -14.15 17.60
C LYS A 131 -9.78 -15.24 17.64
N THR A 132 -8.92 -15.28 16.64
CA THR A 132 -7.73 -16.13 16.68
C THR A 132 -6.55 -15.40 16.05
N ASN A 133 -5.36 -15.73 16.52
CA ASN A 133 -4.12 -15.18 15.99
C ASN A 133 -3.55 -16.19 14.99
N TYR A 134 -3.23 -15.69 13.80
CA TYR A 134 -2.49 -16.41 12.77
C TYR A 134 -1.12 -15.77 12.62
N ILE A 135 -0.12 -16.61 12.47
CA ILE A 135 1.15 -16.18 11.91
C ILE A 135 1.07 -16.57 10.44
N LEU A 136 1.15 -15.60 9.54
CA LEU A 136 1.50 -15.88 8.14
C LEU A 136 2.98 -16.23 8.14
N ASP A 137 3.26 -17.50 8.40
CA ASP A 137 4.57 -18.10 8.27
C ASP A 137 4.70 -18.75 6.88
N ARG A 138 5.94 -18.88 6.42
CA ARG A 138 6.31 -19.37 5.10
C ARG A 138 5.53 -20.64 4.71
N TRP A 139 5.04 -20.66 3.48
CA TRP A 139 4.85 -21.90 2.76
C TRP A 139 6.21 -22.22 2.12
N GLU A 140 6.78 -23.41 2.39
CA GLU A 140 8.02 -23.88 1.73
C GLU A 140 7.90 -23.92 0.20
#